data_AF-B4X1Q7-F1
#
_entry.id   AF-B4X1Q7-F1
#
_cell.length_a   1.000
_cell.length_b   1.000
_cell.length_c   1.000
_cell.angle_alpha   90.00
_cell.angle_beta   90.00
_cell.angle_gamma   90.00
#
_symmetry.space_group_name_H-M   'P 1'
#
loop_
_entity.id
_entity.type
_entity.pdbx_description
1 polymer ?
#
loop_
_entity_poly.entity_id
_entity_poly.type
_entity_poly.pdbx_seq_one_letter_code
_entity_poly.pdbx_strand_id
1 'polypeptide(L)'
;MNDRCPWCGDDPLYQHYHDHEWGVPDHDDRSLFECLNLEGAQAGLSWITVLRKREHYRQVFDGFDAEKVARYDEAKVAALLADPGIIRNRLKVAATIGNAQAYLTLRDEGLTLSDFLWDFVDGSPQINHFRSLKEVPATTPVAEAMSKALKKRGFKFVGPTIVYAFMQATGMVNDHLTSCPRYRDLM
;
A
#
# COMPACT_ATOMS: atom_id res chain seq x y z
N MET A 1 0.29 -29.96 3.22
CA MET A 1 1.20 -28.95 2.64
C MET A 1 0.48 -27.63 2.72
N ASN A 2 1.22 -26.56 3.00
CA ASN A 2 0.62 -25.26 3.21
C ASN A 2 0.42 -24.62 1.84
N ASP A 3 -0.78 -24.72 1.27
CA ASP A 3 -1.07 -24.30 -0.11
C ASP A 3 -1.07 -22.77 -0.31
N ARG A 4 -0.62 -21.98 0.69
CA ARG A 4 -0.46 -20.52 0.64
C ARG A 4 0.40 -20.07 -0.54
N CYS A 5 0.29 -18.80 -0.92
CA CYS A 5 1.17 -18.22 -1.92
C CYS A 5 2.64 -18.32 -1.45
N PRO A 6 3.59 -18.79 -2.27
CA PRO A 6 4.95 -19.11 -1.81
C PRO A 6 5.75 -17.92 -1.26
N TRP A 7 5.37 -16.69 -1.58
CA TRP A 7 6.09 -15.49 -1.17
C TRP A 7 6.03 -15.21 0.33
N CYS A 8 5.05 -15.75 1.07
CA CYS A 8 4.94 -15.53 2.50
C CYS A 8 5.93 -16.38 3.31
N GLY A 9 6.51 -17.42 2.71
CA GLY A 9 7.45 -18.32 3.37
C GLY A 9 6.93 -18.89 4.69
N ASP A 10 7.81 -19.03 5.68
CA ASP A 10 7.53 -19.61 6.99
C ASP A 10 7.49 -18.60 8.15
N ASP A 11 7.60 -17.29 7.85
CA ASP A 11 7.53 -16.25 8.89
C ASP A 11 6.07 -16.08 9.37
N PRO A 12 5.77 -16.28 10.66
CA PRO A 12 4.39 -16.21 11.16
C PRO A 12 3.72 -14.85 10.95
N LEU A 13 4.48 -13.74 11.02
CA LEU A 13 3.94 -12.41 10.75
C LEU A 13 3.54 -12.28 9.28
N TYR A 14 4.36 -12.83 8.37
CA TYR A 14 4.09 -12.72 6.95
C TYR A 14 2.95 -13.64 6.49
N GLN A 15 2.84 -14.84 7.09
CA GLN A 15 1.70 -15.73 6.90
C GLN A 15 0.40 -15.13 7.43
N HIS A 16 0.43 -14.50 8.61
CA HIS A 16 -0.75 -13.81 9.15
C HIS A 16 -1.21 -12.67 8.22
N TYR A 17 -0.28 -11.84 7.76
CA TYR A 17 -0.58 -10.80 6.77
C TYR A 17 -1.17 -11.38 5.48
N HIS A 18 -0.60 -12.46 4.94
CA HIS A 18 -1.14 -13.15 3.77
C HIS A 18 -2.58 -13.64 3.97
N ASP A 19 -2.87 -14.23 5.13
CA ASP A 19 -4.14 -14.91 5.37
C ASP A 19 -5.28 -13.95 5.72
N HIS A 20 -4.96 -12.83 6.37
CA HIS A 20 -5.98 -11.98 6.99
C HIS A 20 -6.04 -10.58 6.40
N GLU A 21 -5.02 -10.14 5.66
CA GLU A 21 -4.92 -8.76 5.18
C GLU A 21 -4.74 -8.70 3.65
N TRP A 22 -3.75 -9.40 3.10
CA TRP A 22 -3.39 -9.27 1.70
C TRP A 22 -4.47 -9.82 0.75
N GLY A 23 -4.90 -8.97 -0.19
CA GLY A 23 -5.96 -9.29 -1.15
C GLY A 23 -7.38 -9.13 -0.62
N VAL A 24 -7.56 -8.76 0.66
CA VAL A 24 -8.89 -8.47 1.23
C VAL A 24 -9.32 -7.08 0.76
N PRO A 25 -10.51 -6.92 0.15
CA PRO A 25 -11.01 -5.60 -0.28
C PRO A 25 -11.07 -4.60 0.89
N ASP A 26 -10.30 -3.52 0.77
CA ASP A 26 -10.27 -2.41 1.72
C ASP A 26 -10.82 -1.13 1.09
N HIS A 27 -11.80 -0.52 1.74
CA HIS A 27 -12.44 0.72 1.30
C HIS A 27 -12.29 1.85 2.34
N ASP A 28 -11.54 1.63 3.42
CA ASP A 28 -11.31 2.66 4.44
C ASP A 28 -10.20 3.63 3.99
N ASP A 29 -10.55 4.91 3.85
CA ASP A 29 -9.67 5.97 3.36
C ASP A 29 -8.33 6.05 4.13
N ARG A 30 -8.36 5.90 5.46
CA ARG A 30 -7.15 5.98 6.28
C ARG A 30 -6.27 4.74 6.07
N SER A 31 -6.87 3.56 6.02
CA SER A 31 -6.17 2.29 5.80
C SER A 31 -5.53 2.23 4.41
N LEU A 32 -6.24 2.70 3.38
CA LEU A 32 -5.71 2.87 2.03
C LEU A 32 -4.56 3.89 1.99
N PHE A 33 -4.70 5.03 2.68
CA PHE A 33 -3.64 6.03 2.78
C PHE A 33 -2.40 5.49 3.49
N GLU A 34 -2.57 4.76 4.60
CA GLU A 34 -1.48 4.06 5.28
C GLU A 34 -0.78 3.08 4.34
N CYS A 35 -1.54 2.17 3.72
CA CYS A 35 -1.00 1.12 2.86
C CYS A 35 -0.20 1.71 1.69
N LEU A 36 -0.74 2.72 1.01
CA LEU A 36 -0.05 3.39 -0.11
C LEU A 36 1.30 3.99 0.31
N ASN A 37 1.38 4.60 1.50
CA ASN A 37 2.63 5.16 2.02
C ASN A 37 3.62 4.08 2.46
N LEU A 38 3.16 2.98 3.04
CA LEU A 38 4.00 1.85 3.42
C LEU A 38 4.59 1.14 2.18
N GLU A 39 3.80 0.97 1.12
CA GLU A 39 4.28 0.45 -0.16
C GLU A 39 5.32 1.38 -0.80
N GLY A 40 5.10 2.70 -0.73
CA GLY A 40 6.12 3.69 -1.11
C GLY A 40 7.41 3.58 -0.28
N ALA A 41 7.27 3.30 1.03
CA ALA A 41 8.40 3.07 1.92
C ALA A 41 9.16 1.77 1.61
N GLN A 42 8.51 0.78 1.03
CA GLN A 42 9.11 -0.51 0.67
C GLN A 42 10.10 -0.41 -0.51
N ALA A 43 10.03 0.62 -1.35
CA ALA A 43 10.91 0.78 -2.52
C ALA A 43 12.40 0.50 -2.22
N GLY A 44 12.95 -0.56 -2.83
CA GLY A 44 14.34 -1.02 -2.64
C GLY A 44 14.57 -1.95 -1.44
N LEU A 45 13.52 -2.45 -0.80
CA LEU A 45 13.55 -3.34 0.37
C LEU A 45 12.54 -4.49 0.21
N SER A 46 12.59 -5.48 1.10
CA SER A 46 11.54 -6.50 1.20
C SER A 46 10.32 -5.98 1.97
N TRP A 47 9.12 -6.43 1.60
CA TRP A 47 7.89 -6.03 2.32
C TRP A 47 7.91 -6.41 3.80
N ILE A 48 8.43 -7.60 4.15
CA ILE A 48 8.57 -8.01 5.55
C ILE A 48 9.37 -7.01 6.41
N THR A 49 10.30 -6.26 5.80
CA THR A 49 11.04 -5.19 6.50
C THR A 49 10.12 -4.03 6.90
N VAL A 50 9.18 -3.66 6.04
CA VAL A 50 8.17 -2.62 6.31
C VAL A 50 7.11 -3.15 7.26
N LEU A 51 6.61 -4.38 7.04
CA LEU A 51 5.57 -5.00 7.85
C LEU A 51 5.98 -5.09 9.33
N ARG A 52 7.22 -5.49 9.63
CA ARG A 52 7.76 -5.51 11.00
C ARG A 52 7.85 -4.13 11.65
N LYS A 53 7.88 -3.06 10.86
CA LYS A 53 7.95 -1.67 11.31
C LYS A 53 6.59 -0.98 11.31
N ARG A 54 5.53 -1.61 10.79
CA ARG A 54 4.22 -1.00 10.56
C ARG A 54 3.63 -0.35 11.81
N GLU A 55 3.64 -1.05 12.95
CA GLU A 55 3.13 -0.49 14.21
C GLU A 55 3.92 0.74 14.65
N HIS A 56 5.24 0.73 14.46
CA HIS A 56 6.08 1.89 14.78
C HIS A 56 5.80 3.05 13.83
N TYR A 57 5.61 2.78 12.53
CA TYR A 57 5.16 3.78 11.56
C TYR A 57 3.85 4.43 12.00
N ARG A 58 2.85 3.63 12.39
CA ARG A 58 1.57 4.15 12.92
C ARG A 58 1.79 5.08 14.11
N GLN A 59 2.64 4.72 15.06
CA GLN A 59 2.92 5.57 16.22
C GLN A 59 3.55 6.91 15.83
N VAL A 60 4.60 6.89 15.01
CA VAL A 60 5.39 8.10 14.74
C VAL A 60 4.79 9.01 13.66
N PHE A 61 3.93 8.46 12.80
CA PHE A 61 3.13 9.19 11.81
C PHE A 61 1.69 9.49 12.29
N ASP A 62 1.46 9.57 13.60
CA ASP A 62 0.18 9.97 14.21
C ASP A 62 -1.04 9.15 13.72
N GLY A 63 -0.85 7.84 13.57
CA GLY A 63 -1.86 6.91 13.07
C GLY A 63 -2.24 7.15 11.61
N PHE A 64 -1.32 7.71 10.83
CA PHE A 64 -1.57 8.15 9.45
C PHE A 64 -2.76 9.12 9.34
N ASP A 65 -2.93 9.97 10.35
CA ASP A 65 -3.82 11.13 10.28
C ASP A 65 -3.29 12.16 9.28
N ALA A 66 -3.89 12.21 8.10
CA ALA A 66 -3.45 13.08 7.01
C ALA A 66 -3.41 14.57 7.42
N GLU A 67 -4.34 15.04 8.25
CA GLU A 67 -4.35 16.44 8.69
C GLU A 67 -3.16 16.76 9.58
N LYS A 68 -2.75 15.83 10.45
CA LYS A 68 -1.56 16.00 11.28
C LYS A 68 -0.29 15.89 10.45
N VAL A 69 -0.19 14.82 9.64
CA VAL A 69 0.99 14.51 8.84
C VAL A 69 1.29 15.62 7.82
N ALA A 70 0.26 16.22 7.19
CA ALA A 70 0.42 17.31 6.24
C ALA A 70 1.04 18.59 6.83
N ARG A 71 0.99 18.75 8.15
CA ARG A 71 1.47 19.93 8.91
C ARG A 71 2.81 19.71 9.60
N TYR A 72 3.47 18.57 9.38
CA TYR A 72 4.78 18.31 9.98
C TYR A 72 5.81 19.36 9.58
N ASP A 73 6.50 19.90 10.57
CA ASP A 73 7.56 20.88 10.40
C ASP A 73 8.94 20.23 10.31
N GLU A 74 9.98 21.06 10.17
CA GLU A 74 11.36 20.59 10.08
C GLU A 74 11.81 19.82 11.33
N ALA A 75 11.32 20.19 12.52
CA ALA A 75 11.66 19.53 13.77
C ALA A 75 11.08 18.11 13.81
N LYS A 76 9.81 17.93 13.42
CA LYS A 76 9.19 16.61 13.30
C LYS A 76 9.89 15.76 12.24
N VAL A 77 10.26 16.34 11.09
CA VAL A 77 11.03 15.64 10.06
C VAL A 77 12.39 15.18 10.57
N ALA A 78 13.11 16.04 11.29
CA ALA A 78 14.40 15.69 11.90
C ALA A 78 14.27 14.55 12.93
N ALA A 79 13.22 14.59 13.76
CA ALA A 79 12.92 13.53 14.71
C ALA A 79 12.64 12.18 14.01
N LEU A 80 11.81 12.18 12.96
CA LEU A 80 11.54 10.98 12.16
C LEU A 80 12.82 10.42 11.51
N LEU A 81 13.70 11.28 11.01
CA LEU A 81 14.97 10.85 10.40
C LEU A 81 15.97 10.28 11.40
N ALA A 82 15.86 10.64 12.68
CA ALA A 82 16.66 10.06 13.75
C ALA A 82 16.11 8.70 14.23
N ASP A 83 14.83 8.40 13.97
CA ASP A 83 14.14 7.24 14.51
C ASP A 83 14.55 5.92 13.81
N PRO A 84 15.17 4.96 14.52
CA PRO A 84 15.60 3.68 13.93
C PRO A 84 14.44 2.70 13.69
N GLY A 85 13.26 2.97 14.25
CA GLY A 85 12.05 2.18 14.10
C GLY A 85 11.44 2.30 12.69
N ILE A 86 11.77 3.36 11.94
CA ILE A 86 11.35 3.52 10.53
C ILE A 86 12.51 3.35 9.54
N ILE A 87 12.21 3.44 8.24
CA ILE A 87 13.22 3.54 7.19
C ILE A 87 13.65 5.00 7.10
N ARG A 88 14.84 5.30 7.65
CA ARG A 88 15.42 6.65 7.74
C ARG A 88 15.87 7.17 6.37
N ASN A 89 14.91 7.59 5.55
CA ASN A 89 15.14 8.15 4.23
C ASN A 89 14.36 9.45 4.07
N ARG A 90 15.09 10.55 3.81
CA ARG A 90 14.55 11.90 3.70
C ARG A 90 13.49 12.04 2.60
N LEU A 91 13.69 11.39 1.47
CA LEU A 91 12.74 11.45 0.36
C LEU A 91 11.44 10.71 0.70
N LYS A 92 11.51 9.56 1.38
CA LYS A 92 10.34 8.79 1.81
C LYS A 92 9.52 9.52 2.87
N VAL A 93 10.18 10.12 3.87
CA VAL A 93 9.50 10.94 4.89
C VAL A 93 8.81 12.16 4.24
N ALA A 94 9.53 12.88 3.37
CA ALA A 94 8.95 14.02 2.64
C ALA A 94 7.78 13.59 1.74
N ALA A 95 7.87 12.41 1.14
CA ALA A 95 6.79 11.86 0.33
C ALA A 95 5.53 11.58 1.15
N THR A 96 5.64 11.03 2.36
CA THR A 96 4.47 10.79 3.23
C THR A 96 3.76 12.08 3.61
N ILE A 97 4.51 13.17 3.87
CA ILE A 97 3.96 14.50 4.13
C ILE A 97 3.27 15.06 2.88
N GLY A 98 3.93 14.99 1.72
CA GLY A 98 3.34 15.45 0.45
C GLY A 98 2.12 14.63 0.02
N ASN A 99 2.11 13.33 0.30
CA ASN A 99 0.97 12.44 0.05
C ASN A 99 -0.22 12.81 0.95
N ALA A 100 0.02 13.18 2.21
CA ALA A 100 -1.02 13.66 3.09
C ALA A 100 -1.66 14.96 2.55
N GLN A 101 -0.84 15.90 2.06
CA GLN A 101 -1.32 17.13 1.43
C GLN A 101 -2.13 16.84 0.15
N ALA A 102 -1.63 15.96 -0.72
CA ALA A 102 -2.33 15.54 -1.93
C ALA A 102 -3.68 14.86 -1.63
N TYR A 103 -3.72 14.00 -0.61
CA TYR A 103 -4.96 13.38 -0.15
C TYR A 103 -5.95 14.43 0.38
N LEU A 104 -5.51 15.40 1.18
CA LEU A 104 -6.39 16.47 1.64
C LEU A 104 -6.93 17.33 0.49
N THR A 105 -6.12 17.62 -0.54
CA THR A 105 -6.58 18.31 -1.75
C THR A 105 -7.67 17.51 -2.48
N LEU A 106 -7.51 16.19 -2.62
CA LEU A 106 -8.54 15.31 -3.18
C LEU A 106 -9.86 15.42 -2.38
N ARG A 107 -9.74 15.47 -1.05
CA ARG A 107 -10.87 15.60 -0.13
C ARG A 107 -11.58 16.95 -0.26
N ASP A 108 -10.81 18.03 -0.45
CA ASP A 108 -11.34 19.38 -0.70
C ASP A 108 -12.07 19.49 -2.05
N GLU A 109 -11.73 18.64 -3.03
CA GLU A 109 -12.45 18.48 -4.30
C GLU A 109 -13.76 17.67 -4.15
N GLY A 110 -14.07 17.18 -2.95
CA GLY A 110 -15.28 16.41 -2.66
C GLY A 110 -15.18 14.92 -2.98
N LEU A 111 -13.96 14.39 -3.19
CA LEU A 111 -13.70 12.98 -3.46
C LEU A 111 -13.13 12.28 -2.21
N THR A 112 -13.48 11.01 -2.02
CA THR A 112 -12.78 10.14 -1.06
C THR A 112 -11.58 9.46 -1.73
N LEU A 113 -10.60 9.01 -0.94
CA LEU A 113 -9.46 8.28 -1.50
C LEU A 113 -9.91 6.91 -2.04
N SER A 114 -10.82 6.24 -1.33
CA SER A 114 -11.44 4.99 -1.72
C SER A 114 -12.12 5.10 -3.08
N ASP A 115 -13.05 6.06 -3.26
CA ASP A 115 -13.76 6.23 -4.54
C ASP A 115 -12.79 6.48 -5.68
N PHE A 116 -11.81 7.37 -5.47
CA PHE A 116 -10.80 7.68 -6.48
C PHE A 116 -9.97 6.46 -6.91
N LEU A 117 -9.57 5.61 -5.97
CA LEU A 117 -8.73 4.45 -6.26
C LEU A 117 -9.53 3.27 -6.81
N TRP A 118 -10.71 2.99 -6.26
CA TRP A 118 -11.55 1.86 -6.67
C TRP A 118 -12.23 2.08 -8.03
N ASP A 119 -12.39 3.32 -8.48
CA ASP A 119 -12.88 3.63 -9.85
C ASP A 119 -11.98 3.03 -10.94
N PHE A 120 -10.69 2.80 -10.67
CA PHE A 120 -9.78 2.14 -11.62
C PHE A 120 -10.09 0.65 -11.86
N VAL A 121 -10.89 0.04 -10.99
CA VAL A 121 -11.32 -1.36 -11.08
C VAL A 121 -12.85 -1.46 -11.08
N ASP A 122 -13.54 -0.42 -11.53
CA ASP A 122 -15.01 -0.36 -11.60
C ASP A 122 -15.70 -0.68 -10.26
N GLY A 123 -15.05 -0.35 -9.13
CA GLY A 123 -15.58 -0.58 -7.79
C GLY A 123 -15.55 -2.03 -7.30
N SER A 124 -14.94 -2.97 -8.04
CA SER A 124 -14.92 -4.39 -7.69
C SER A 124 -13.54 -5.04 -7.91
N PRO A 125 -13.16 -6.04 -7.10
CA PRO A 125 -11.89 -6.73 -7.28
C PRO A 125 -11.76 -7.38 -8.66
N GLN A 126 -10.64 -7.18 -9.34
CA GLN A 126 -10.30 -7.94 -10.53
C GLN A 126 -9.72 -9.29 -10.12
N ILE A 127 -10.46 -10.37 -10.40
CA ILE A 127 -10.03 -11.72 -10.04
C ILE A 127 -9.14 -12.30 -11.13
N ASN A 128 -7.86 -12.53 -10.81
CA ASN A 128 -6.94 -13.20 -11.71
C ASN A 128 -6.96 -14.73 -11.50
N HIS A 129 -6.29 -15.48 -12.37
CA HIS A 129 -6.30 -16.95 -12.35
C HIS A 129 -4.89 -17.54 -12.44
N PHE A 130 -3.92 -16.89 -11.80
CA PHE A 130 -2.52 -17.30 -11.87
C PHE A 130 -2.30 -18.67 -11.21
N ARG A 131 -1.53 -19.54 -11.87
CA ARG A 131 -1.17 -20.87 -11.35
C ARG A 131 0.20 -20.86 -10.68
N SER A 132 1.04 -19.89 -11.00
CA SER A 132 2.38 -19.74 -10.46
C SER A 132 2.79 -18.28 -10.34
N LEU A 133 3.72 -17.97 -9.43
CA LEU A 133 4.24 -16.60 -9.26
C LEU A 133 4.94 -16.05 -10.52
N LYS A 134 5.31 -16.90 -11.47
CA LYS A 134 5.91 -16.48 -12.75
C LYS A 134 4.90 -15.82 -13.69
N GLU A 135 3.61 -16.07 -13.49
CA GLU A 135 2.53 -15.48 -14.29
C GLU A 135 2.08 -14.13 -13.74
N VAL A 136 2.34 -13.86 -12.45
CA VAL A 136 2.00 -12.61 -11.78
C VAL A 136 2.89 -11.49 -12.35
N PRO A 137 2.31 -10.46 -13.00
CA PRO A 137 3.12 -9.40 -13.59
C PRO A 137 3.69 -8.46 -12.53
N ALA A 138 4.74 -7.73 -12.87
CA ALA A 138 5.29 -6.69 -12.00
C ALA A 138 4.47 -5.38 -12.03
N THR A 139 3.62 -5.20 -13.04
CA THR A 139 2.71 -4.06 -13.24
C THR A 139 1.62 -4.45 -14.24
N THR A 140 0.52 -3.71 -14.25
CA THR A 140 -0.57 -3.84 -15.23
C THR A 140 -0.90 -2.48 -15.87
N PRO A 141 -1.61 -2.45 -17.01
CA PRO A 141 -2.08 -1.19 -17.59
C PRO A 141 -2.93 -0.34 -16.61
N VAL A 142 -3.73 -1.01 -15.76
CA VAL A 142 -4.54 -0.33 -14.73
C VAL A 142 -3.63 0.30 -13.67
N ALA A 143 -2.63 -0.42 -13.17
CA ALA A 143 -1.66 0.11 -12.21
C ALA A 143 -0.85 1.30 -12.79
N GLU A 144 -0.48 1.23 -14.07
CA GLU A 144 0.20 2.33 -14.76
C GLU A 144 -0.67 3.59 -14.84
N ALA A 145 -1.95 3.42 -15.19
CA ALA A 145 -2.93 4.51 -15.24
C ALA A 145 -3.15 5.12 -13.84
N MET A 146 -3.34 4.28 -12.81
CA MET A 146 -3.49 4.73 -11.44
C MET A 146 -2.23 5.46 -10.93
N SER A 147 -1.02 4.93 -11.20
CA SER A 147 0.24 5.61 -10.84
C SER A 147 0.35 6.98 -11.52
N LYS A 148 -0.05 7.10 -12.79
CA LYS A 148 -0.04 8.37 -13.51
C LYS A 148 -1.03 9.37 -12.90
N ALA A 149 -2.23 8.91 -12.54
CA ALA A 149 -3.26 9.75 -11.93
C ALA A 149 -2.87 10.22 -10.52
N LEU A 150 -2.31 9.34 -9.69
CA LEU A 150 -1.75 9.67 -8.37
C LEU A 150 -0.63 10.71 -8.50
N LYS A 151 0.33 10.51 -9.41
CA LYS A 151 1.42 11.48 -9.65
C LYS A 151 0.89 12.85 -10.09
N LYS A 152 -0.13 12.87 -10.95
CA LYS A 152 -0.78 14.12 -11.41
C LYS A 152 -1.40 14.89 -10.24
N ARG A 153 -1.87 14.18 -9.22
CA ARG A 153 -2.43 14.76 -7.98
C ARG A 153 -1.38 15.06 -6.90
N GLY A 154 -0.10 14.89 -7.20
CA GLY A 154 0.99 15.27 -6.29
C GLY A 154 1.53 14.14 -5.42
N PHE A 155 0.93 12.96 -5.45
CA PHE A 155 1.46 11.80 -4.72
C PHE A 155 2.86 11.42 -5.22
N LYS A 156 3.71 10.97 -4.29
CA LYS A 156 5.12 10.59 -4.49
C LYS A 156 5.34 9.16 -4.01
N PHE A 157 6.40 8.52 -4.54
CA PHE A 157 6.69 7.09 -4.34
C PHE A 157 5.53 6.17 -4.77
N VAL A 158 4.82 6.57 -5.82
CA VAL A 158 3.70 5.85 -6.43
C VAL A 158 4.07 5.41 -7.85
N GLY A 159 5.17 4.68 -8.00
CA GLY A 159 5.56 4.07 -9.28
C GLY A 159 4.63 2.92 -9.68
N PRO A 160 4.51 2.53 -10.97
CA PRO A 160 3.57 1.48 -11.38
C PRO A 160 3.70 0.16 -10.62
N THR A 161 4.93 -0.30 -10.35
CA THR A 161 5.17 -1.50 -9.54
C THR A 161 4.70 -1.36 -8.09
N ILE A 162 4.92 -0.18 -7.48
CA ILE A 162 4.45 0.11 -6.11
C ILE A 162 2.92 0.13 -6.09
N VAL A 163 2.31 0.76 -7.10
CA VAL A 163 0.86 0.85 -7.21
C VAL A 163 0.23 -0.52 -7.46
N TYR A 164 0.87 -1.39 -8.26
CA TYR A 164 0.36 -2.74 -8.45
C TYR A 164 0.46 -3.58 -7.17
N ALA A 165 1.58 -3.48 -6.43
CA ALA A 165 1.70 -4.12 -5.12
C ALA A 165 0.64 -3.61 -4.13
N PHE A 166 0.39 -2.30 -4.12
CA PHE A 166 -0.70 -1.69 -3.36
C PHE A 166 -2.08 -2.24 -3.75
N MET A 167 -2.39 -2.33 -5.06
CA MET A 167 -3.66 -2.90 -5.55
C MET A 167 -3.84 -4.35 -5.11
N GLN A 168 -2.77 -5.14 -5.10
CA GLN A 168 -2.79 -6.51 -4.58
C GLN A 168 -3.01 -6.53 -3.06
N ALA A 169 -2.32 -5.67 -2.31
CA ALA A 169 -2.41 -5.59 -0.87
C ALA A 169 -3.82 -5.22 -0.38
N THR A 170 -4.49 -4.30 -1.07
CA THR A 170 -5.81 -3.75 -0.69
C THR A 170 -6.99 -4.46 -1.37
N GLY A 171 -6.74 -5.54 -2.10
CA GLY A 171 -7.78 -6.37 -2.71
C GLY A 171 -8.46 -5.76 -3.93
N MET A 172 -7.90 -4.71 -4.54
CA MET A 172 -8.36 -4.23 -5.86
C MET A 172 -8.13 -5.27 -6.95
N VAL A 173 -7.12 -6.13 -6.76
CA VAL A 173 -6.92 -7.35 -7.55
C VAL A 173 -6.76 -8.54 -6.62
N ASN A 174 -7.35 -9.68 -6.97
CA ASN A 174 -7.11 -10.94 -6.29
C ASN A 174 -6.06 -11.74 -7.08
N ASP A 175 -4.82 -11.63 -6.60
CA ASP A 175 -3.64 -12.29 -7.19
C ASP A 175 -3.19 -13.51 -6.38
N HIS A 176 -4.01 -14.00 -5.45
CA HIS A 176 -3.75 -15.30 -4.83
C HIS A 176 -3.66 -16.36 -5.93
N LEU A 177 -2.65 -17.22 -5.86
CA LEU A 177 -2.54 -18.32 -6.81
C LEU A 177 -3.78 -19.21 -6.69
N THR A 178 -4.23 -19.80 -7.79
CA THR A 178 -5.41 -20.67 -7.83
C THR A 178 -5.35 -21.89 -6.89
N SER A 179 -4.15 -22.29 -6.45
CA SER A 179 -3.95 -23.31 -5.41
C SER A 179 -4.12 -22.78 -3.98
N CYS A 180 -3.99 -21.47 -3.77
CA CYS A 180 -4.08 -20.82 -2.46
C CYS A 180 -5.51 -20.90 -1.89
N PRO A 181 -5.71 -21.27 -0.61
CA PRO A 181 -7.04 -21.25 0.00
C PRO A 181 -7.72 -19.88 -0.10
N ARG A 182 -6.96 -18.80 0.14
CA ARG A 182 -7.45 -17.42 0.08
C ARG A 182 -7.93 -17.00 -1.30
N TYR A 183 -7.50 -17.68 -2.36
CA TYR A 183 -8.01 -17.43 -3.71
C TYR A 183 -9.53 -17.55 -3.76
N ARG A 184 -10.08 -18.67 -3.25
CA ARG A 184 -11.52 -18.93 -3.26
C ARG A 184 -12.28 -18.12 -2.22
N ASP A 185 -11.64 -17.81 -1.09
CA ASP A 185 -12.28 -17.05 -0.01
C ASP A 185 -12.55 -15.59 -0.39
N LEU A 186 -11.87 -15.08 -1.43
CA LEU A 186 -11.90 -13.70 -1.91
C LEU A 186 -12.44 -13.58 -3.34
N MET A 187 -13.16 -14.61 -3.81
CA MET A 187 -13.95 -14.58 -5.05
C MET A 187 -15.37 -14.06 -4.80
#